data_AF-G4Z9D6-F1
#
_entry.id   AF-G4Z9D6-F1
#
_cell.length_a   1.000
_cell.length_b   1.000
_cell.length_c   1.000
_cell.angle_alpha   90.00
_cell.angle_beta   90.00
_cell.angle_gamma   90.00
#
_symmetry.space_group_name_H-M   'P 1'
#
loop_
_entity.id
_entity.type
_entity.pdbx_description
1 polymer ?
#
loop_
_entity_poly.entity_id
_entity_poly.type
_entity_poly.pdbx_seq_one_letter_code
_entity_poly.pdbx_strand_id
1 'polypeptide(L)'
;MQYRLLECTSAACLQGRCEWRGKVLTCPTTHRMTVYEAGRHWSDAASPRRVKLTRQQKKYCGELAAQRVKPVRVRNALRVQFGLQGESVPRLLSIQNFVHYYSKTQLGCNDDHDEVVKIVREMAYQDGADDFRPITFTDFKTPDGLLHVGDGSDEEPFVAGITTRALL
;
A
#
# COMPACT_ATOMS: atom_id res chain seq x y z
N MET A 1 18.75 -6.35 20.84
CA MET A 1 19.33 -5.98 19.53
C MET A 1 18.80 -6.95 18.49
N GLN A 2 18.13 -6.45 17.45
CA GLN A 2 17.75 -7.30 16.33
C GLN A 2 18.89 -7.32 15.32
N TYR A 3 19.24 -8.50 14.82
CA TYR A 3 20.23 -8.63 13.76
C TYR A 3 19.59 -9.20 12.50
N ARG A 4 20.06 -8.72 11.34
CA ARG A 4 19.67 -9.24 10.03
C ARG A 4 20.91 -9.40 9.16
N LEU A 5 21.09 -10.58 8.60
CA LEU A 5 22.11 -10.82 7.58
C LEU A 5 21.58 -10.43 6.21
N LEU A 6 22.45 -9.83 5.41
CA LEU A 6 22.19 -9.38 4.05
C LEU A 6 23.16 -10.08 3.09
N GLU A 7 22.62 -10.52 1.96
CA GLU A 7 23.39 -11.01 0.83
C GLU A 7 23.22 -10.06 -0.36
N CYS A 8 24.20 -10.05 -1.26
CA CYS A 8 24.13 -9.22 -2.46
C CYS A 8 23.07 -9.76 -3.42
N THR A 9 22.11 -8.92 -3.83
CA THR A 9 21.10 -9.23 -4.84
C THR A 9 21.25 -8.37 -6.11
N SER A 10 22.43 -7.78 -6.33
CA SER A 10 22.68 -6.92 -7.48
C SER A 10 22.78 -7.75 -8.76
N ALA A 11 22.08 -7.34 -9.82
CA ALA A 11 22.17 -7.97 -11.14
C ALA A 11 23.61 -7.93 -11.70
N ALA A 12 24.38 -6.89 -11.38
CA ALA A 12 25.78 -6.78 -11.78
C ALA A 12 26.70 -7.79 -11.05
N CYS A 13 26.30 -8.24 -9.86
CA CYS A 13 27.05 -9.24 -9.08
C CYS A 13 26.55 -10.67 -9.31
N LEU A 14 25.46 -10.86 -10.07
CA LEU A 14 24.85 -12.17 -10.34
C LEU A 14 25.69 -13.03 -11.31
N GLN A 15 26.57 -12.41 -12.08
CA GLN A 15 27.44 -13.10 -13.05
C GLN A 15 28.68 -13.76 -12.41
N GLY A 16 28.94 -13.54 -11.12
CA GLY A 16 30.07 -14.10 -10.38
C GLY A 16 29.69 -14.52 -8.96
N ARG A 17 30.63 -15.14 -8.24
CA ARG A 17 30.41 -15.52 -6.84
C ARG A 17 30.64 -14.29 -5.95
N CYS A 18 29.56 -13.56 -5.64
CA CYS A 18 29.65 -12.36 -4.80
C CYS A 18 29.92 -12.71 -3.33
N GLU A 19 31.10 -12.31 -2.85
CA GLU A 19 31.56 -12.56 -1.47
C GLU A 19 31.03 -11.54 -0.47
N TRP A 20 30.43 -10.45 -0.94
CA TRP A 20 29.88 -9.42 -0.06
C TRP A 20 28.77 -9.98 0.84
N ARG A 21 28.88 -9.64 2.12
CA ARG A 21 27.89 -9.93 3.17
C ARG A 21 27.71 -8.69 4.04
N GLY A 22 26.46 -8.38 4.34
CA GLY A 22 26.09 -7.31 5.27
C GLY A 22 25.49 -7.87 6.55
N LYS A 23 25.69 -7.20 7.67
CA LYS A 23 24.99 -7.43 8.92
C LYS A 23 24.43 -6.12 9.43
N VAL A 24 23.11 -6.04 9.53
CA VAL A 24 22.41 -4.89 10.11
C VAL A 24 22.12 -5.19 11.56
N LEU A 25 22.53 -4.30 12.45
CA LEU A 25 22.13 -4.28 13.85
C LEU A 25 21.16 -3.12 14.07
N THR A 26 19.98 -3.43 14.61
CA THR A 26 18.96 -2.43 14.94
C THR A 26 18.72 -2.43 16.44
N CYS A 27 18.88 -1.25 17.06
CA CYS A 27 18.48 -1.03 18.44
C CYS A 27 16.95 -0.91 18.50
N PRO A 28 16.23 -1.77 19.25
CA PRO A 28 14.77 -1.71 19.31
C PRO A 28 14.25 -0.45 20.02
N THR A 29 15.05 0.15 20.91
CA THR A 29 14.64 1.32 21.71
C THR A 29 14.86 2.63 20.96
N THR A 30 16.00 2.78 20.29
CA THR A 30 16.36 4.04 19.61
C THR A 30 16.14 4.00 18.10
N HIS A 31 15.76 2.83 17.55
CA HIS A 31 15.65 2.56 16.11
C HIS A 31 16.91 2.89 15.29
N ARG A 32 18.06 3.11 15.94
CA ARG A 32 19.33 3.34 15.26
C ARG A 32 19.79 2.04 14.61
N MET A 33 20.22 2.16 13.36
CA MET A 33 20.70 1.05 12.54
C MET A 33 22.18 1.24 12.25
N THR A 34 22.97 0.19 12.45
CA THR A 34 24.38 0.13 12.06
C THR A 34 24.55 -1.02 11.08
N VAL A 35 25.27 -0.78 9.99
CA VAL A 35 25.57 -1.80 8.97
C VAL A 35 27.06 -2.15 9.07
N TYR A 36 27.34 -3.44 9.18
CA TYR A 36 28.68 -4.00 9.10
C TYR A 36 28.80 -4.76 7.79
N GLU A 37 29.90 -4.56 7.08
CA GLU A 37 30.13 -5.17 5.78
C GLU A 37 31.38 -6.06 5.83
N ALA A 38 31.32 -7.21 5.15
CA ALA A 38 32.42 -8.13 5.01
C ALA A 38 32.49 -8.63 3.56
N GLY A 39 33.71 -8.86 3.06
CA GLY A 39 33.95 -9.19 1.65
C GLY A 39 33.79 -7.99 0.73
N ARG A 40 33.92 -8.23 -0.58
CA ARG A 40 33.74 -7.21 -1.62
C ARG A 40 32.70 -7.67 -2.63
N HIS A 41 32.03 -6.70 -3.25
CA HIS A 41 31.17 -7.01 -4.40
C HIS A 41 32.03 -7.52 -5.56
N TRP A 42 31.44 -8.40 -6.37
CA TRP A 42 32.09 -8.90 -7.59
C TRP A 42 32.27 -7.80 -8.64
N SER A 43 31.35 -6.83 -8.65
CA SER A 43 31.35 -5.70 -9.57
C SER A 43 31.30 -4.40 -8.79
N ASP A 44 32.12 -3.43 -9.21
CA ASP A 44 32.04 -2.04 -8.74
C ASP A 44 30.88 -1.27 -9.38
N ALA A 45 30.14 -1.90 -10.30
CA ALA A 45 28.99 -1.29 -10.94
C ALA A 45 27.87 -1.08 -9.90
N ALA A 46 27.40 0.17 -9.82
CA ALA A 46 26.26 0.51 -8.98
C ALA A 46 25.03 -0.31 -9.40
N SER A 47 24.28 -0.80 -8.41
CA SER A 47 23.00 -1.46 -8.66
C SER A 47 22.07 -0.51 -9.44
N PRO A 48 21.31 -1.02 -10.44
CA PRO A 48 20.37 -0.21 -11.19
C PRO A 48 19.43 0.55 -10.24
N ARG A 49 19.41 1.88 -10.34
CA ARG A 49 18.55 2.69 -9.49
C ARG A 49 17.10 2.36 -9.84
N ARG A 50 16.30 1.98 -8.83
CA ARG A 50 14.86 1.81 -9.00
C ARG A 50 14.27 3.10 -9.60
N VAL A 51 13.44 2.97 -10.63
CA VAL A 51 12.72 4.11 -11.21
C VAL A 51 11.88 4.76 -10.12
N LYS A 52 12.21 6.01 -9.82
CA LYS A 52 11.49 6.85 -8.87
C LYS A 52 10.52 7.72 -9.66
N LEU A 53 9.28 7.81 -9.18
CA LEU A 53 8.31 8.75 -9.72
C LEU A 53 8.84 10.18 -9.55
N THR A 54 8.84 10.94 -10.63
CA THR A 54 9.15 12.38 -10.60
C THR A 54 8.06 13.15 -9.84
N ARG A 55 8.32 14.40 -9.47
CA ARG A 55 7.33 15.25 -8.79
C ARG A 55 6.06 15.43 -9.63
N GLN A 56 6.19 15.61 -10.94
CA GLN A 56 5.06 15.73 -11.87
C GLN A 56 4.27 14.42 -11.97
N GLN A 57 4.96 13.28 -12.10
CA GLN A 57 4.32 11.96 -12.12
C GLN A 57 3.56 11.67 -10.82
N LYS A 58 4.13 12.03 -9.66
CA LYS A 58 3.43 11.90 -8.37
C LYS A 58 2.18 12.76 -8.29
N LYS A 59 2.24 14.01 -8.77
CA LYS A 59 1.07 14.89 -8.82
C LYS A 59 -0.04 14.27 -9.65
N TYR A 60 0.28 13.81 -10.86
CA TYR A 60 -0.67 13.16 -11.76
C TYR A 60 -1.26 11.87 -11.17
N CYS A 61 -0.42 11.00 -10.57
CA CYS A 61 -0.91 9.84 -9.84
C CYS A 61 -1.83 10.21 -8.67
N GLY A 62 -1.54 11.30 -7.96
CA GLY A 62 -2.35 11.80 -6.86
C GLY A 62 -3.72 12.30 -7.33
N GLU A 63 -3.76 13.03 -8.45
CA GLU A 63 -5.01 13.48 -9.07
C GLU A 63 -5.91 12.30 -9.47
N LEU A 64 -5.33 11.25 -10.07
CA LEU A 64 -6.08 10.03 -10.40
C LEU A 64 -6.47 9.23 -9.14
N ALA A 65 -5.64 9.23 -8.10
CA ALA A 65 -5.98 8.60 -6.83
C ALA A 65 -7.15 9.32 -6.14
N ALA A 66 -7.21 10.65 -6.22
CA ALA A 66 -8.33 11.43 -5.70
C ALA A 66 -9.66 11.10 -6.42
N GLN A 67 -9.58 10.70 -7.69
CA GLN A 67 -10.70 10.18 -8.48
C GLN A 67 -10.96 8.68 -8.26
N ARG A 68 -10.36 8.07 -7.23
CA ARG A 68 -10.47 6.63 -6.89
C ARG A 68 -10.08 5.67 -8.04
N VAL A 69 -9.27 6.13 -9.00
CA VAL A 69 -8.83 5.30 -10.11
C VAL A 69 -7.94 4.16 -9.62
N LYS A 70 -8.24 2.93 -10.04
CA LYS A 70 -7.48 1.73 -9.66
C LYS A 70 -5.99 1.87 -9.99
N PRO A 71 -5.05 1.42 -9.12
CA PRO A 71 -3.60 1.58 -9.34
C PRO A 71 -3.07 1.06 -10.68
N VAL A 72 -3.69 0.01 -11.23
CA VAL A 72 -3.32 -0.51 -12.57
C VAL A 72 -3.67 0.47 -13.69
N ARG A 73 -4.83 1.14 -13.59
CA ARG A 73 -5.26 2.18 -14.53
C ARG A 73 -4.41 3.43 -14.36
N VAL A 74 -4.07 3.82 -13.12
CA VAL A 74 -3.10 4.89 -12.85
C VAL A 74 -1.76 4.62 -13.53
N ARG A 75 -1.22 3.40 -13.42
CA ARG A 75 0.03 3.01 -14.10
C ARG A 75 -0.07 3.13 -15.62
N ASN A 76 -1.19 2.70 -16.21
CA ASN A 76 -1.40 2.76 -17.65
C ASN A 76 -1.57 4.20 -18.15
N ALA A 77 -2.36 5.01 -17.43
CA ALA A 77 -2.52 6.43 -17.72
C ALA A 77 -1.19 7.18 -17.60
N LEU A 78 -0.40 6.89 -16.56
CA LEU A 78 0.95 7.44 -16.39
C LEU A 78 1.86 7.09 -17.57
N ARG A 79 1.78 5.85 -18.07
CA ARG A 79 2.55 5.40 -19.23
C ARG A 79 2.22 6.23 -20.46
N VAL A 80 0.94 6.44 -20.73
CA VAL A 80 0.46 7.22 -21.88
C VAL A 80 0.81 8.70 -21.73
N GLN A 81 0.50 9.30 -20.58
CA GLN A 81 0.68 10.73 -20.32
C GLN A 81 2.15 11.18 -20.41
N PHE A 82 3.08 10.32 -19.98
CA PHE A 82 4.50 10.65 -19.94
C PHE A 82 5.34 9.90 -21.00
N GLY A 83 4.70 9.20 -21.94
CA GLY A 83 5.39 8.45 -23.00
C GLY A 83 6.38 7.40 -22.48
N LEU A 84 6.11 6.78 -21.34
CA LEU A 84 7.03 5.86 -20.68
C LEU A 84 7.07 4.51 -21.40
N GLN A 85 8.26 3.90 -21.52
CA GLN A 85 8.46 2.63 -22.21
C GLN A 85 9.49 1.75 -21.50
N GLY A 86 9.29 0.43 -21.61
CA GLY A 86 10.20 -0.57 -21.05
C GLY A 86 10.50 -0.32 -19.58
N GLU A 87 11.78 -0.18 -19.26
CA GLU A 87 12.27 0.01 -17.90
C GLU A 87 11.90 1.37 -17.28
N SER A 88 11.53 2.38 -18.08
CA SER A 88 11.11 3.68 -17.54
C SER A 88 9.69 3.68 -16.96
N VAL A 89 8.91 2.63 -17.23
CA VAL A 89 7.57 2.43 -16.65
C VAL A 89 7.69 1.96 -15.20
N PRO A 90 7.12 2.70 -14.23
CA PRO A 90 7.12 2.27 -12.84
C PRO A 90 6.41 0.93 -12.66
N ARG A 91 6.97 0.07 -11.80
CA ARG A 91 6.32 -1.18 -11.40
C ARG A 91 4.97 -0.90 -10.76
N LEU A 92 4.02 -1.81 -10.92
CA LEU A 92 2.69 -1.68 -10.33
C LEU A 92 2.76 -1.49 -8.81
N LEU A 93 3.63 -2.24 -8.13
CA LEU A 93 3.84 -2.11 -6.68
C LEU A 93 4.26 -0.70 -6.27
N SER A 94 5.07 -0.01 -7.07
CA SER A 94 5.47 1.38 -6.80
C SER A 94 4.26 2.32 -6.85
N ILE A 95 3.36 2.12 -7.82
CA ILE A 95 2.13 2.90 -7.95
C ILE A 95 1.16 2.57 -6.81
N GLN A 96 0.96 1.29 -6.49
CA GLN A 96 0.11 0.85 -5.37
C GLN A 96 0.55 1.47 -4.05
N ASN A 97 1.86 1.38 -3.73
CA ASN A 97 2.41 1.97 -2.51
C ASN A 97 2.21 3.50 -2.47
N PHE A 98 2.40 4.17 -3.60
CA PHE A 98 2.18 5.62 -3.69
C PHE A 98 0.71 5.99 -3.49
N VAL A 99 -0.21 5.34 -4.23
CA VAL A 99 -1.64 5.60 -4.16
C VAL A 99 -2.18 5.33 -2.76
N HIS A 100 -1.77 4.23 -2.13
CA HIS A 100 -2.17 3.89 -0.77
C HIS A 100 -1.69 4.94 0.24
N TYR A 101 -0.40 5.31 0.18
CA TYR A 101 0.15 6.37 1.03
C TYR A 101 -0.57 7.70 0.82
N TYR A 102 -0.80 8.10 -0.44
CA TYR A 102 -1.48 9.34 -0.79
C TYR A 102 -2.92 9.34 -0.27
N SER A 103 -3.66 8.25 -0.48
CA SER A 103 -5.05 8.13 -0.01
C SER A 103 -5.14 8.22 1.51
N LYS A 104 -4.23 7.55 2.21
CA LYS A 104 -4.16 7.58 3.67
C LYS A 104 -3.79 8.95 4.25
N THR A 105 -2.86 9.66 3.61
CA THR A 105 -2.26 10.88 4.19
C THR A 105 -2.85 12.19 3.64
N GLN A 106 -3.44 12.16 2.45
CA GLN A 106 -3.91 13.36 1.75
C GLN A 106 -5.42 13.33 1.46
N LEU A 107 -6.06 12.16 1.41
CA LEU A 107 -7.48 12.04 1.07
C LEU A 107 -8.38 11.63 2.23
N GLY A 108 -7.83 11.40 3.44
CA GLY A 108 -8.65 10.98 4.58
C GLY A 108 -9.38 9.65 4.36
N CYS A 109 -8.94 8.79 3.43
CA CYS A 109 -9.57 7.47 3.18
C CYS A 109 -9.35 6.44 4.31
N ASN A 110 -9.10 6.91 5.53
CA ASN A 110 -9.13 6.15 6.77
C ASN A 110 -10.36 6.52 7.64
N ASP A 111 -11.14 7.52 7.24
CA ASP A 111 -12.13 8.17 8.12
C ASP A 111 -13.35 7.28 8.42
N ASP A 112 -13.65 6.29 7.57
CA ASP A 112 -14.77 5.37 7.80
C ASP A 112 -14.44 4.24 8.78
N HIS A 113 -13.16 4.01 9.11
CA HIS A 113 -12.79 2.95 10.06
C HIS A 113 -13.44 3.16 11.42
N ASP A 114 -13.33 4.36 11.97
CA ASP A 114 -13.87 4.66 13.30
C ASP A 114 -15.40 4.64 13.30
N GLU A 115 -16.02 4.99 12.18
CA GLU A 115 -17.45 4.95 12.00
C GLU A 115 -17.98 3.51 11.85
N VAL A 116 -17.29 2.66 11.07
CA VAL A 116 -17.58 1.23 10.97
C VAL A 116 -17.38 0.56 12.33
N VAL A 117 -16.31 0.89 13.06
CA VAL A 117 -16.09 0.37 14.42
C VAL A 117 -17.22 0.77 15.36
N LYS A 118 -17.70 2.02 15.27
CA LYS A 118 -18.83 2.49 16.07
C LYS A 118 -20.10 1.70 15.74
N ILE A 119 -20.44 1.55 14.45
CA ILE A 119 -21.61 0.79 13.97
C ILE A 119 -21.54 -0.67 14.45
N VAL A 120 -20.39 -1.32 14.28
CA VAL A 120 -20.17 -2.70 14.70
C VAL A 120 -20.34 -2.84 16.21
N ARG A 121 -19.79 -1.92 17.01
CA ARG A 121 -19.95 -1.94 18.48
C ARG A 121 -21.40 -1.73 18.91
N GLU A 122 -22.10 -0.77 18.32
CA GLU A 122 -23.51 -0.49 18.63
C GLU A 122 -24.41 -1.68 18.28
N MET A 123 -24.18 -2.35 17.15
CA MET A 123 -24.98 -3.51 16.74
C MET A 123 -24.62 -4.80 17.47
N ALA A 124 -23.32 -5.05 17.73
CA ALA A 124 -22.86 -6.30 18.34
C ALA A 124 -23.12 -6.36 19.86
N TYR A 125 -23.14 -5.23 20.57
CA TYR A 125 -23.21 -5.19 22.03
C TYR A 125 -24.52 -4.56 22.56
N GLN A 126 -25.59 -4.55 21.76
CA GLN A 126 -26.93 -4.27 22.26
C GLN A 126 -27.42 -5.39 23.18
N ASP A 127 -28.09 -5.03 24.28
CA ASP A 127 -28.66 -6.01 25.21
C ASP A 127 -29.67 -6.92 24.49
N GLY A 128 -29.46 -8.24 24.60
CA GLY A 128 -30.29 -9.25 23.92
C GLY A 128 -29.98 -9.45 22.43
N ALA A 129 -28.88 -8.90 21.90
CA ALA A 129 -28.46 -9.15 20.52
C ALA A 129 -28.09 -10.64 20.31
N ASP A 130 -28.67 -11.23 19.26
CA ASP A 130 -28.34 -12.58 18.78
C ASP A 130 -26.93 -12.60 18.21
N ASP A 131 -26.12 -13.57 18.67
CA ASP A 131 -24.72 -13.75 18.28
C ASP A 131 -24.54 -13.97 16.77
N PHE A 132 -25.58 -14.47 16.09
CA PHE A 132 -25.57 -14.75 14.64
C PHE A 132 -26.27 -13.69 13.80
N ARG A 133 -26.77 -12.62 14.41
CA ARG A 133 -27.39 -11.53 13.66
C ARG A 133 -26.33 -10.88 12.74
N PRO A 134 -26.61 -10.76 11.43
CA PRO A 134 -25.67 -10.14 10.50
C PRO A 134 -25.58 -8.63 10.76
N ILE A 135 -24.34 -8.15 10.80
CA ILE A 135 -23.94 -6.76 10.89
C ILE A 135 -23.33 -6.41 9.53
N THR A 136 -24.01 -5.54 8.79
CA THR A 136 -23.62 -5.12 7.43
C THR A 136 -23.09 -3.70 7.42
N PHE A 137 -22.00 -3.46 6.71
CA PHE A 137 -21.43 -2.12 6.49
C PHE A 137 -20.84 -2.01 5.08
N THR A 138 -20.63 -0.79 4.61
CA THR A 138 -20.07 -0.47 3.29
C THR A 138 -19.08 0.69 3.43
N ASP A 139 -18.26 0.91 2.40
CA ASP A 139 -17.27 2.00 2.28
C ASP A 139 -17.90 3.35 1.92
N PHE A 140 -19.20 3.38 1.55
CA PHE A 140 -19.87 4.61 1.10
C PHE A 140 -21.17 4.88 1.85
N LYS A 141 -21.38 6.15 2.18
CA LYS A 141 -22.68 6.67 2.65
C LYS A 141 -23.18 7.75 1.72
N THR A 142 -24.48 7.79 1.50
CA THR A 142 -25.11 8.93 0.83
C THR A 142 -24.99 10.18 1.72
N PRO A 143 -25.18 11.40 1.18
CA PRO A 143 -25.22 12.63 1.98
C PRO A 143 -26.24 12.58 3.12
N ASP A 144 -27.29 11.76 2.98
CA ASP A 144 -28.35 11.55 3.97
C ASP A 144 -27.98 10.49 5.04
N GLY A 145 -26.77 9.92 4.98
CA GLY A 145 -26.24 8.96 5.93
C GLY A 145 -26.68 7.50 5.70
N LEU A 146 -27.38 7.20 4.59
CA LEU A 146 -27.75 5.84 4.21
C LEU A 146 -26.55 5.09 3.64
N LEU A 147 -26.47 3.79 3.95
CA LEU A 147 -25.46 2.90 3.37
C LEU A 147 -25.64 2.82 1.85
N HIS A 148 -24.58 3.12 1.10
CA HIS A 148 -24.54 2.98 -0.34
C HIS A 148 -23.55 1.87 -0.71
N VAL A 149 -24.04 0.83 -1.38
CA VAL A 149 -23.23 -0.36 -1.68
C VAL A 149 -22.40 -0.16 -2.94
N GLY A 150 -22.80 0.74 -3.85
CA GLY A 150 -22.22 0.89 -5.18
C GLY A 150 -22.86 -0.04 -6.21
N ASP A 151 -22.78 0.33 -7.48
CA ASP A 151 -23.33 -0.44 -8.62
C ASP A 151 -22.34 -1.43 -9.23
N GLY A 152 -21.09 -1.46 -8.73
CA GLY A 152 -20.02 -2.33 -9.22
C GLY A 152 -19.18 -1.72 -10.34
N SER A 153 -19.45 -0.47 -10.73
CA SER A 153 -18.62 0.31 -11.65
C SER A 153 -17.27 0.67 -11.03
N ASP A 154 -16.39 1.25 -11.85
CA ASP A 154 -15.11 1.75 -11.35
C ASP A 154 -15.30 3.05 -10.54
N GLU A 155 -16.36 3.80 -10.83
CA GLU A 155 -16.76 5.03 -10.15
C GLU A 155 -17.48 4.76 -8.82
N GLU A 156 -18.37 3.76 -8.79
CA GLU A 156 -19.12 3.30 -7.62
C GLU A 156 -18.91 1.80 -7.36
N PRO A 157 -17.73 1.41 -6.85
CA PRO A 157 -17.41 0.00 -6.65
C PRO A 157 -18.35 -0.64 -5.63
N PHE A 158 -18.79 -1.87 -5.92
CA PHE A 158 -19.64 -2.65 -5.03
C PHE A 158 -18.83 -3.11 -3.80
N VAL A 159 -19.14 -2.57 -2.63
CA VAL A 159 -18.49 -2.92 -1.36
C VAL A 159 -19.53 -3.27 -0.31
N ALA A 160 -19.47 -4.50 0.19
CA ALA A 160 -20.29 -4.95 1.30
C ALA A 160 -19.45 -5.79 2.26
N GLY A 161 -19.35 -5.33 3.51
CA GLY A 161 -18.82 -6.08 4.64
C GLY A 161 -19.97 -6.73 5.41
N ILE A 162 -19.83 -8.01 5.75
CA ILE A 162 -20.78 -8.75 6.57
C ILE A 162 -19.99 -9.44 7.68
N THR A 163 -20.43 -9.22 8.92
CA THR A 163 -19.91 -9.92 10.10
C THR A 163 -21.07 -10.29 11.02
N THR A 164 -20.80 -11.01 12.09
CA THR A 164 -21.73 -11.27 13.20
C THR A 164 -20.97 -11.11 14.49
N ARG A 165 -21.66 -10.99 15.64
CA ARG A 165 -20.97 -10.91 16.93
C ARG A 165 -20.08 -12.13 17.20
N ALA A 166 -20.46 -13.32 16.72
CA ALA A 166 -19.64 -14.52 16.82
C ALA A 166 -18.35 -14.49 15.98
N LEU A 167 -18.22 -13.58 15.01
CA LEU A 167 -17.07 -13.43 14.12
C LEU A 167 -16.19 -12.21 14.44
N LEU A 168 -16.60 -11.39 15.42
CA LEU A 168 -15.83 -10.23 15.92
C LEU A 168 -14.83 -10.66 17.00
#